data_AF-A0AAW9PTH2-F1
#
_entry.id   AF-A0AAW9PTH2-F1
#
_cell.length_a   1.000
_cell.length_b   1.000
_cell.length_c   1.000
_cell.angle_alpha   90.00
_cell.angle_beta   90.00
_cell.angle_gamma   90.00
#
_symmetry.space_group_name_H-M   'P 1'
#
loop_
_entity.id
_entity.type
_entity.pdbx_description
1 polymer ?
#
loop_
_entity_poly.entity_id
_entity_poly.type
_entity_poly.pdbx_seq_one_letter_code
_entity_poly.pdbx_strand_id
1 'polypeptide(L)' 'MSKNERKIEANANHKASIAASLQRRMEVARANNDTQLIGLLEQEMKQVGLN' A
#
# COMPACT_ATOMS: atom_id res chain seq x y z
N MET A 1 19.06 -19.99 1.15
CA MET A 1 18.18 -19.09 1.90
C MET A 1 17.67 -19.74 3.18
N SER A 2 18.08 -19.20 4.32
CA SER A 2 17.56 -19.51 5.65
C SER A 2 16.06 -19.21 5.73
N LYS A 3 15.34 -19.89 6.65
CA LYS A 3 13.92 -19.59 6.93
C LYS A 3 13.70 -18.14 7.34
N ASN A 4 14.70 -17.52 7.97
CA ASN A 4 14.62 -16.13 8.41
C ASN A 4 14.68 -15.14 7.23
N GLU A 5 15.55 -15.40 6.25
CA GLU A 5 15.69 -14.58 5.04
C GLU A 5 14.39 -14.59 4.21
N ARG A 6 13.77 -15.77 4.04
CA ARG A 6 12.48 -15.90 3.36
C ARG A 6 11.35 -15.15 4.05
N LYS A 7 11.35 -15.09 5.38
CA LYS A 7 10.32 -14.34 6.14
C LYS A 7 10.49 -12.83 5.98
N ILE A 8 11.74 -12.35 5.97
CA ILE A 8 12.05 -10.92 5.75
C ILE A 8 11.64 -10.52 4.33
N GLU A 9 12.02 -11.33 3.33
CA GLU A 9 11.67 -11.11 1.93
C GLU A 9 10.15 -11.15 1.70
N ALA A 10 9.44 -12.13 2.27
CA ALA A 10 7.99 -12.20 2.17
C ALA A 10 7.30 -10.97 2.78
N ASN A 11 7.80 -10.47 3.92
CA ASN A 11 7.26 -9.26 4.54
C ASN A 11 7.54 -8.01 3.69
N ALA A 12 8.74 -7.89 3.12
CA ALA A 12 9.09 -6.81 2.21
C ALA A 12 8.22 -6.82 0.95
N ASN A 13 8.05 -7.99 0.33
CA ASN A 13 7.20 -8.17 -0.85
C ASN A 13 5.73 -7.89 -0.54
N HIS A 14 5.24 -8.32 0.64
CA HIS A 14 3.89 -8.02 1.09
C HIS A 14 3.65 -6.51 1.23
N LYS A 15 4.57 -5.79 1.89
CA LYS A 15 4.52 -4.32 2.01
C LYS A 15 4.57 -3.63 0.65
N ALA A 16 5.45 -4.07 -0.24
CA ALA A 16 5.57 -3.52 -1.60
C ALA A 16 4.28 -3.74 -2.41
N SER A 17 3.67 -4.92 -2.29
CA SER A 17 2.40 -5.23 -2.97
C SER A 17 1.25 -4.36 -2.47
N ILE A 18 1.16 -4.18 -1.14
CA ILE A 18 0.17 -3.28 -0.52
C ILE A 18 0.39 -1.85 -0.99
N ALA A 19 1.64 -1.37 -0.97
CA ALA A 19 1.97 -0.02 -1.40
C ALA A 19 1.60 0.24 -2.87
N ALA A 20 1.97 -0.67 -3.76
CA ALA A 20 1.64 -0.58 -5.18
C ALA A 20 0.12 -0.58 -5.42
N SER A 21 -0.62 -1.41 -4.68
CA SER A 21 -2.08 -1.47 -4.76
C SER A 21 -2.72 -0.15 -4.31
N LEU A 22 -2.29 0.39 -3.16
CA LEU A 22 -2.80 1.65 -2.62
C LEU A 22 -2.47 2.84 -3.52
N GLN A 23 -1.25 2.90 -4.06
CA GLN A 23 -0.85 3.93 -5.03
C GLN A 23 -1.73 3.89 -6.28
N ARG A 24 -1.93 2.71 -6.87
CA ARG A 24 -2.80 2.55 -8.05
C ARG A 24 -4.23 3.00 -7.75
N ARG A 25 -4.78 2.63 -6.59
CA ARG A 25 -6.12 3.07 -6.17
C ARG A 25 -6.18 4.59 -6.00
N MET A 26 -5.12 5.20 -5.46
CA MET A 26 -5.01 6.65 -5.28
C MET A 26 -4.97 7.39 -6.62
N GLU A 27 -4.21 6.88 -7.60
CA GLU A 27 -4.17 7.44 -8.95
C GLU A 27 -5.54 7.43 -9.62
N VAL A 28 -6.26 6.30 -9.53
CA VAL A 28 -7.62 6.19 -10.06
C VAL A 28 -8.58 7.13 -9.34
N ALA A 29 -8.51 7.21 -8.01
CA ALA A 29 -9.36 8.11 -7.22
C ALA A 29 -9.10 9.59 -7.58
N ARG A 30 -7.84 9.98 -7.78
CA ARG A 30 -7.45 11.32 -8.24
C ARG A 30 -7.94 11.61 -9.65
N ALA A 31 -7.79 10.66 -10.57
CA ALA A 31 -8.29 10.81 -11.94
C ALA A 31 -9.82 11.01 -11.99
N ASN A 32 -10.55 10.40 -11.05
CA ASN A 32 -12.00 10.50 -10.93
C ASN A 32 -12.47 11.65 -10.02
N ASN A 33 -11.56 12.44 -9.44
CA ASN A 33 -11.86 13.47 -8.42
C ASN A 33 -12.68 12.93 -7.22
N ASP A 34 -12.52 11.67 -6.87
CA ASP A 34 -13.22 11.02 -5.76
C ASP A 34 -12.52 11.35 -4.43
N THR A 35 -12.87 12.51 -3.87
CA THR A 35 -12.25 13.04 -2.64
C THR A 35 -12.53 12.19 -1.41
N GLN A 36 -13.64 11.47 -1.37
CA GLN A 36 -13.95 10.55 -0.27
C GLN A 36 -13.02 9.33 -0.32
N LEU A 37 -12.85 8.73 -1.49
CA LEU A 37 -11.97 7.60 -1.67
C LEU A 37 -10.50 7.98 -1.44
N ILE A 38 -10.07 9.17 -1.85
CA ILE A 38 -8.73 9.70 -1.55
C ILE A 38 -8.51 9.74 -0.02
N GLY A 39 -9.44 10.32 0.74
CA GLY A 39 -9.31 10.40 2.20
C GLY A 39 -9.26 9.03 2.88
N LEU A 40 -10.05 8.06 2.40
CA LEU A 40 -10.01 6.68 2.90
C LEU A 40 -8.67 6.01 2.61
N LEU A 41 -8.13 6.19 1.40
CA LEU A 41 -6.85 5.61 0.99
C LEU A 41 -5.67 6.22 1.76
N GLU A 42 -5.71 7.52 2.07
CA GLU A 42 -4.68 8.16 2.90
C GLU A 42 -4.68 7.62 4.34
N GLN A 43 -5.86 7.36 4.91
CA GLN A 43 -5.98 6.68 6.21
C GLN A 43 -5.45 5.25 6.14
N GLU A 44 -5.79 4.50 5.09
CA GLU A 44 -5.31 3.14 4.87
C GLU A 44 -3.77 3.11 4.78
N MET A 45 -3.15 4.03 4.03
CA MET A 45 -1.69 4.17 3.93
C MET A 45 -1.02 4.46 5.28
N LYS A 46 -1.62 5.28 6.15
CA LYS A 46 -1.12 5.53 7.51
C LYS A 46 -1.17 4.29 8.38
N GLN A 47 -2.25 3.51 8.31
CA GLN A 47 -2.42 2.29 9.12
C GLN A 47 -1.37 1.22 8.78
N VAL A 48 -0.98 1.12 7.51
CA VAL A 48 0.04 0.15 7.06
C VAL A 48 1.47 0.69 7.17
N GLY A 49 1.66 1.92 7.66
CA GLY A 49 2.97 2.53 7.87
C GLY A 49 3.70 2.88 6.57
N LEU A 50 2.95 3.27 5.52
CA LEU A 50 3.48 3.69 4.22
C LEU A 50 3.58 5.22 4.08
N ASN A 51 3.28 5.96 5.14
CA ASN A 51 3.23 7.42 5.19
C ASN A 51 4.15 7.95 6.31
#